data_AF-A0A2V7BGM1-F1
#
_entry.id   AF-A0A2V7BGM1-F1
#
_cell.length_a   1.000
_cell.length_b   1.000
_cell.length_c   1.000
_cell.angle_alpha   90.00
_cell.angle_beta   90.00
_cell.angle_gamma   90.00
#
_symmetry.space_group_name_H-M   'P 1'
#
loop_
_entity.id
_entity.type
_entity.pdbx_description
1 polymer ?
#
loop_
_entity_poly.entity_id
_entity_poly.type
_entity_poly.pdbx_seq_one_letter_code
_entity_poly.pdbx_strand_id
1 'polypeptide(L)'
;MRLALTVVVATLFLGFTARGVDPQESPTGRGGWNREGAARYLDEQMDTWLARAKQLQTGQGKAACVSCHTTLPYVLARPALRRAMHVSRPTPQEVRVLEDVTRRVETYDAHQLYYDSDERKKTESRGTEAVLNALILARADAEHHRRDASEPTRKALRHLWEIQRSDGAWDWLDFGLEPFESVDATYYGATLAALAVGTASSTTQATDATVGLGKLRGYLADHYAAQSLLNRIWLLLASTRLNDVLTPAQREALITEIQSRQRDDGGWSLHTLGTWRWSKPAWRARAPGTVDASLLAKADGFATGLIVYTLREAGVPVDQPVVRKGVQWLRAHQEDVQVSQGIRPAWRAYSLNFDREHGGEKGEPWRRMFMSDAATAFAVLALVASD
;
A
#
# COMPACT_ATOMS: atom_id res chain seq x y z
N MET A 1 -1.63 89.25 15.83
CA MET A 1 -0.81 88.24 15.11
C MET A 1 -1.26 86.85 15.54
N ARG A 2 -1.88 86.13 14.59
CA ARG A 2 -2.20 84.69 14.53
C ARG A 2 -2.64 83.97 15.82
N LEU A 3 -3.96 83.82 15.96
CA LEU A 3 -4.60 82.74 16.73
C LEU A 3 -4.20 81.39 16.11
N ALA A 4 -3.66 80.48 16.93
CA ALA A 4 -3.47 79.09 16.56
C ALA A 4 -4.68 78.29 17.06
N LEU A 5 -5.46 77.76 16.11
CA LEU A 5 -6.63 76.93 16.33
C LEU A 5 -6.15 75.48 16.51
N THR A 6 -6.28 74.93 17.72
CA THR A 6 -5.96 73.53 18.01
C THR A 6 -7.13 72.65 17.58
N VAL A 7 -6.97 71.92 16.47
CA VAL A 7 -7.94 70.91 16.01
C VAL A 7 -7.64 69.60 16.74
N VAL A 8 -8.55 69.17 17.62
CA VAL A 8 -8.53 67.84 18.22
C VAL A 8 -9.23 66.87 17.27
N VAL A 9 -8.46 65.98 16.64
CA VAL A 9 -9.01 64.88 15.82
C VAL A 9 -9.34 63.71 16.75
N ALA A 10 -10.61 63.53 17.07
CA ALA A 10 -11.11 62.34 17.75
C ALA A 10 -11.21 61.18 16.75
N THR A 11 -10.33 60.20 16.86
CA THR A 11 -10.37 58.97 16.06
C THR A 11 -11.34 57.98 16.70
N LEU A 12 -12.52 57.82 16.10
CA LEU A 12 -13.49 56.78 16.45
C LEU A 12 -12.99 55.43 15.91
N PHE A 13 -12.52 54.55 16.81
CA PHE A 13 -12.32 53.14 16.50
C PHE A 13 -13.68 52.42 16.51
N LEU A 14 -14.26 52.22 15.34
CA LEU A 14 -15.35 51.27 15.13
C LEU A 14 -14.77 49.85 15.17
N GLY A 15 -14.97 49.17 16.31
CA GLY A 15 -14.67 47.75 16.45
C GLY A 15 -15.59 46.91 15.58
N PHE A 16 -15.07 46.42 14.45
CA PHE A 16 -15.68 45.31 13.75
C PHE A 16 -15.38 44.03 14.53
N THR A 17 -16.38 43.52 15.25
CA THR A 17 -16.35 42.15 15.76
C THR A 17 -16.48 41.21 14.56
N ALA A 18 -15.35 40.67 14.11
CA ALA A 18 -15.36 39.53 13.21
C ALA A 18 -16.08 38.39 13.93
N ARG A 19 -17.29 38.05 13.47
CA ARG A 19 -17.97 36.82 13.86
C ARG A 19 -17.01 35.67 13.57
N GLY A 20 -16.71 34.89 14.61
CA GLY A 20 -15.97 33.65 14.48
C GLY A 20 -16.60 32.82 13.36
N VAL A 21 -15.79 32.48 12.37
CA VAL A 21 -16.13 31.41 11.44
C VAL A 21 -15.99 30.14 12.27
N ASP A 22 -17.11 29.53 12.63
CA ASP A 22 -17.12 28.19 13.22
C ASP A 22 -16.31 27.25 12.31
N PRO A 23 -15.53 26.31 12.88
CA PRO A 23 -14.87 25.28 12.09
C PRO A 23 -15.94 24.55 11.28
N GLN A 24 -15.89 24.70 9.97
CA GLN A 24 -16.78 24.03 9.06
C GLN A 24 -16.50 22.53 9.19
N GLU A 25 -17.37 21.82 9.92
CA GLU A 25 -17.33 20.36 9.99
C GLU A 25 -17.25 19.83 8.56
N SER A 26 -16.18 19.11 8.26
CA SER A 26 -16.05 18.38 7.01
C SER A 26 -17.27 17.46 6.90
N PRO A 27 -18.03 17.49 5.78
CA PRO A 27 -19.20 16.65 5.66
C PRO A 27 -18.74 15.19 5.79
N THR A 28 -19.11 14.55 6.89
CA THR A 28 -18.90 13.12 7.06
C THR A 28 -19.69 12.44 5.94
N GLY A 29 -18.97 11.84 5.00
CA GLY A 29 -19.58 11.16 3.86
C GLY A 29 -20.53 10.05 4.32
N ARG A 30 -21.42 9.60 3.43
CA ARG A 30 -22.20 8.38 3.66
C ARG A 30 -21.23 7.24 4.05
N GLY A 31 -21.37 6.70 5.26
CA GLY A 31 -20.45 5.70 5.82
C GLY A 31 -19.54 6.22 6.94
N GLY A 32 -19.61 7.50 7.32
CA GLY A 32 -18.88 8.05 8.47
C GLY A 32 -17.39 8.32 8.22
N TRP A 33 -16.99 8.47 6.95
CA TRP A 33 -15.64 8.86 6.54
C TRP A 33 -15.69 9.62 5.19
N ASN A 34 -14.66 10.40 4.89
CA ASN A 34 -14.56 11.27 3.73
C ASN A 34 -13.92 10.54 2.52
N ARG A 35 -14.78 9.97 1.66
CA ARG A 35 -14.36 9.20 0.45
C ARG A 35 -13.68 10.09 -0.58
N GLU A 36 -14.24 11.25 -0.86
CA GLU A 36 -13.73 12.24 -1.81
C GLU A 36 -12.35 12.73 -1.42
N GLY A 37 -12.16 13.01 -0.13
CA GLY A 37 -10.88 13.45 0.42
C GLY A 37 -9.81 12.37 0.38
N ALA A 38 -10.16 11.12 0.69
CA ALA A 38 -9.25 9.98 0.54
C ALA A 38 -8.86 9.73 -0.92
N ALA A 39 -9.83 9.83 -1.85
CA ALA A 39 -9.58 9.71 -3.29
C ALA A 39 -8.59 10.80 -3.76
N ARG A 40 -8.83 12.06 -3.35
CA ARG A 40 -7.96 13.19 -3.67
C ARG A 40 -6.55 13.03 -3.08
N TYR A 41 -6.44 12.57 -1.83
CA TYR A 41 -5.15 12.26 -1.21
C TYR A 41 -4.37 11.24 -2.04
N LEU A 42 -5.00 10.10 -2.37
CA LEU A 42 -4.37 9.03 -3.13
C LEU A 42 -3.92 9.50 -4.52
N ASP A 43 -4.77 10.26 -5.23
CA ASP A 43 -4.46 10.76 -6.58
C ASP A 43 -3.28 11.75 -6.55
N GLU A 44 -3.24 12.69 -5.60
CA GLU A 44 -2.17 13.68 -5.46
C GLU A 44 -0.83 13.07 -5.01
N GLN A 45 -0.89 12.06 -4.13
CA GLN A 45 0.29 11.29 -3.74
C GLN A 45 0.83 10.46 -4.91
N MET A 46 -0.05 9.96 -5.79
CA MET A 46 0.37 9.28 -7.01
C MET A 46 1.00 10.21 -8.03
N ASP A 47 0.46 11.42 -8.23
CA ASP A 47 1.10 12.45 -9.04
C ASP A 47 2.49 12.80 -8.50
N THR A 48 2.61 12.93 -7.18
CA THR A 48 3.88 13.19 -6.51
C THR A 48 4.87 12.05 -6.74
N TRP A 49 4.43 10.79 -6.62
CA TRP A 49 5.26 9.63 -6.90
C TRP A 49 5.73 9.61 -8.36
N LEU A 50 4.80 9.71 -9.32
CA LEU A 50 5.10 9.69 -10.76
C LEU A 50 6.07 10.80 -11.16
N ALA A 51 6.01 11.97 -10.51
CA ALA A 51 6.91 13.09 -10.77
C ALA A 51 8.30 12.95 -10.13
N ARG A 52 8.42 12.25 -8.99
CA ARG A 52 9.65 12.23 -8.16
C ARG A 52 10.40 10.90 -8.20
N ALA A 53 9.72 9.81 -8.54
CA ALA A 53 10.33 8.49 -8.65
C ALA A 53 11.39 8.43 -9.76
N LYS A 54 12.28 7.44 -9.68
CA LYS A 54 13.31 7.20 -10.69
C LYS A 54 12.64 7.00 -12.05
N GLN A 55 12.98 7.86 -13.00
CA GLN A 55 12.46 7.80 -14.38
C GLN A 55 13.37 6.90 -15.22
N LEU A 56 12.85 5.76 -15.62
CA LEU A 56 13.61 4.67 -16.24
C LEU A 56 13.33 4.62 -17.73
N GLN A 57 14.38 4.54 -18.55
CA GLN A 57 14.23 4.34 -19.99
C GLN A 57 13.44 3.07 -20.27
N THR A 58 12.33 3.21 -21.00
CA THR A 58 11.37 2.15 -21.27
C THR A 58 10.86 2.31 -22.70
N GLY A 59 11.39 1.51 -23.62
CA GLY A 59 11.16 1.69 -25.05
C GLY A 59 11.59 3.09 -25.52
N GLN A 60 10.71 3.78 -26.24
CA GLN A 60 10.94 5.14 -26.77
C GLN A 60 10.73 6.26 -25.73
N GLY A 61 10.39 5.92 -24.48
CA GLY A 61 10.07 6.91 -23.44
C GLY A 61 10.66 6.56 -22.08
N LYS A 62 10.10 7.18 -21.04
CA LYS A 62 10.41 6.86 -19.64
C LYS A 62 9.15 6.39 -18.91
N ALA A 63 9.36 5.51 -17.94
CA ALA A 63 8.34 5.07 -16.99
C ALA A 63 8.89 5.22 -15.57
N ALA A 64 8.03 5.59 -14.62
CA ALA A 64 8.39 5.59 -13.21
C ALA A 64 8.51 4.15 -12.69
N CYS A 65 9.37 3.91 -11.69
CA CYS A 65 9.34 2.63 -10.97
C CYS A 65 8.05 2.49 -10.16
N VAL A 66 7.60 1.23 -9.98
CA VAL A 66 6.46 0.90 -9.12
C VAL A 66 6.94 0.78 -7.68
N SER A 67 6.30 1.50 -6.75
CA SER A 67 6.55 1.35 -5.31
C SER A 67 5.65 0.30 -4.66
N CYS A 68 6.24 -0.53 -3.80
CA CYS A 68 5.54 -1.50 -2.95
C CYS A 68 4.58 -0.88 -1.93
N HIS A 69 4.79 0.38 -1.52
CA HIS A 69 4.03 1.05 -0.46
C HIS A 69 3.25 2.28 -0.94
N THR A 70 3.45 2.73 -2.18
CA THR A 70 2.74 3.87 -2.76
C THR A 70 1.96 3.45 -4.01
N THR A 71 2.62 2.97 -5.06
CA THR A 71 1.97 2.57 -6.32
C THR A 71 1.11 1.33 -6.16
N LEU A 72 1.63 0.28 -5.52
CA LEU A 72 0.89 -0.96 -5.36
C LEU A 72 -0.39 -0.77 -4.53
N PRO A 73 -0.37 -0.16 -3.32
CA PRO A 73 -1.61 0.07 -2.58
C PRO A 73 -2.60 0.96 -3.34
N TYR A 74 -2.12 1.98 -4.07
CA TYR A 74 -2.96 2.83 -4.91
C TYR A 74 -3.75 2.03 -5.96
N VAL A 75 -3.08 1.16 -6.74
CA VAL A 75 -3.77 0.38 -7.78
C VAL A 75 -4.75 -0.64 -7.22
N LEU A 76 -4.54 -1.09 -5.97
CA LEU A 76 -5.47 -1.99 -5.29
C LEU A 76 -6.72 -1.23 -4.83
N ALA A 77 -6.52 -0.06 -4.21
CA ALA A 77 -7.58 0.68 -3.53
C ALA A 77 -8.39 1.60 -4.44
N ARG A 78 -7.73 2.31 -5.37
CA ARG A 78 -8.37 3.40 -6.11
C ARG A 78 -9.53 2.94 -6.99
N PRO A 79 -9.46 1.83 -7.75
CA PRO A 79 -10.60 1.33 -8.51
C PRO A 79 -11.79 0.97 -7.62
N ALA A 80 -11.54 0.34 -6.47
CA ALA A 80 -12.60 -0.02 -5.51
C ALA A 80 -13.28 1.23 -4.92
N LEU A 81 -12.51 2.23 -4.51
CA LEU A 81 -13.02 3.52 -4.06
C LEU A 81 -13.83 4.22 -5.14
N ARG A 82 -13.31 4.21 -6.37
CA ARG A 82 -13.98 4.81 -7.53
C ARG A 82 -15.36 4.19 -7.76
N ARG A 83 -15.48 2.86 -7.69
CA ARG A 83 -16.78 2.17 -7.78
C ARG A 83 -17.71 2.51 -6.62
N ALA A 84 -17.19 2.55 -5.39
CA ALA A 84 -17.97 2.94 -4.20
C ALA A 84 -18.47 4.39 -4.26
N MET A 85 -17.83 5.24 -5.07
CA MET A 85 -18.24 6.61 -5.37
C MET A 85 -19.09 6.72 -6.65
N HIS A 86 -19.47 5.61 -7.27
CA HIS A 86 -20.22 5.56 -8.53
C HIS A 86 -19.54 6.27 -9.71
N VAL A 87 -18.21 6.30 -9.74
CA VAL A 87 -17.42 6.83 -10.85
C VAL A 87 -16.98 5.69 -11.75
N SER A 88 -17.35 5.72 -13.04
CA SER A 88 -17.06 4.62 -13.98
C SER A 88 -15.71 4.77 -14.70
N ARG A 89 -15.25 6.01 -14.93
CA ARG A 89 -14.01 6.28 -15.67
C ARG A 89 -12.78 6.18 -14.76
N PRO A 90 -11.75 5.40 -15.13
CA PRO A 90 -10.46 5.42 -14.45
C PRO A 90 -9.89 6.83 -14.35
N THR A 91 -9.19 7.13 -13.26
CA THR A 91 -8.46 8.39 -13.11
C THR A 91 -7.29 8.49 -14.10
N PRO A 92 -6.79 9.69 -14.41
CA PRO A 92 -5.57 9.85 -15.19
C PRO A 92 -4.37 9.08 -14.61
N GLN A 93 -4.29 8.97 -13.28
CA GLN A 93 -3.24 8.25 -12.57
C GLN A 93 -3.39 6.72 -12.70
N GLU A 94 -4.61 6.18 -12.57
CA GLU A 94 -4.90 4.76 -12.86
C GLU A 94 -4.46 4.40 -14.30
N VAL A 95 -4.83 5.24 -15.28
CA VAL A 95 -4.44 5.06 -16.68
C VAL A 95 -2.93 5.12 -16.86
N ARG A 96 -2.27 6.14 -16.29
CA ARG A 96 -0.83 6.33 -16.46
C ARG A 96 -0.01 5.19 -15.86
N VAL A 97 -0.37 4.70 -14.68
CA VAL A 97 0.32 3.54 -14.07
C VAL A 97 0.17 2.31 -14.96
N LEU A 98 -1.03 2.06 -15.48
CA LEU A 98 -1.28 0.91 -16.36
C LEU A 98 -0.50 1.00 -17.69
N GLU A 99 -0.44 2.19 -18.29
CA GLU A 99 0.34 2.44 -19.51
C GLU A 99 1.85 2.25 -19.29
N ASP A 100 2.38 2.79 -18.19
CA ASP A 100 3.80 2.64 -17.84
C ASP A 100 4.15 1.17 -17.61
N VAL A 101 3.35 0.43 -16.83
CA VAL A 101 3.54 -1.02 -16.59
C VAL A 101 3.43 -1.83 -17.87
N THR A 102 2.43 -1.55 -18.71
CA THR A 102 2.26 -2.25 -20.00
C THR A 102 3.48 -2.06 -20.88
N ARG A 103 3.99 -0.83 -21.01
CA ARG A 103 5.19 -0.54 -21.80
C ARG A 103 6.42 -1.25 -21.25
N ARG A 104 6.55 -1.34 -19.92
CA ARG A 104 7.66 -2.06 -19.27
C ARG A 104 7.61 -3.55 -19.59
N VAL A 105 6.44 -4.17 -19.48
CA VAL A 105 6.22 -5.58 -19.86
C VAL A 105 6.49 -5.83 -21.35
N GLU A 106 6.12 -4.89 -22.22
CA GLU A 106 6.41 -4.97 -23.64
C GLU A 106 7.92 -4.95 -23.94
N THR A 107 8.74 -4.38 -23.05
CA THR A 107 10.16 -4.09 -23.28
C THR A 107 11.11 -4.73 -22.27
N TYR A 108 10.74 -5.85 -21.64
CA TYR A 108 11.57 -6.56 -20.64
C TYR A 108 13.06 -6.72 -21.01
N ASP A 109 13.34 -7.01 -22.28
CA ASP A 109 14.69 -7.27 -22.76
C ASP A 109 15.56 -6.01 -22.90
N ALA A 110 14.96 -4.82 -22.91
CA ALA A 110 15.63 -3.58 -23.31
C ALA A 110 15.41 -2.39 -22.37
N HIS A 111 14.44 -2.45 -21.45
CA HIS A 111 14.22 -1.35 -20.52
C HIS A 111 15.26 -1.32 -19.38
N GLN A 112 15.44 -0.15 -18.78
CA GLN A 112 16.27 0.00 -17.59
C GLN A 112 15.60 -0.65 -16.37
N LEU A 113 16.40 -1.40 -15.62
CA LEU A 113 16.00 -2.02 -14.35
C LEU A 113 15.71 -0.95 -13.28
N TYR A 114 14.84 -1.29 -12.32
CA TYR A 114 14.58 -0.44 -11.16
C TYR A 114 15.89 -0.06 -10.45
N TYR A 115 16.74 -1.04 -10.17
CA TYR A 115 18.05 -0.87 -9.55
C TYR A 115 19.10 -1.79 -10.20
N ASP A 116 20.30 -1.27 -10.40
CA ASP A 116 21.36 -1.91 -11.17
C ASP A 116 22.76 -1.65 -10.60
N SER A 117 22.85 -1.26 -9.32
CA SER A 117 24.11 -0.92 -8.65
C SER A 117 25.12 -2.07 -8.57
N ASP A 118 24.63 -3.30 -8.57
CA ASP A 118 25.42 -4.54 -8.57
C ASP A 118 24.58 -5.70 -9.14
N GLU A 119 25.22 -6.86 -9.38
CA GLU A 119 24.54 -8.03 -9.99
C GLU A 119 23.39 -8.58 -9.13
N ARG A 120 23.52 -8.49 -7.81
CA ARG A 120 22.43 -8.89 -6.91
C ARG A 120 21.24 -7.95 -7.10
N LYS A 121 21.45 -6.64 -7.13
CA LYS A 121 20.40 -5.63 -7.32
C LYS A 121 19.74 -5.70 -8.69
N LYS A 122 20.49 -6.09 -9.74
CA LYS A 122 19.91 -6.37 -11.05
C LYS A 122 18.95 -7.56 -10.99
N THR A 123 19.34 -8.63 -10.32
CA THR A 123 18.53 -9.86 -10.17
C THR A 123 17.29 -9.58 -9.33
N GLU A 124 17.45 -8.96 -8.16
CA GLU A 124 16.36 -8.54 -7.29
C GLU A 124 15.37 -7.60 -8.00
N SER A 125 15.87 -6.67 -8.84
CA SER A 125 15.00 -5.77 -9.61
C SER A 125 14.13 -6.52 -10.61
N ARG A 126 14.67 -7.53 -11.31
CA ARG A 126 13.90 -8.33 -12.27
C ARG A 126 12.78 -9.10 -11.57
N GLY A 127 13.08 -9.75 -10.46
CA GLY A 127 12.09 -10.52 -9.70
C GLY A 127 10.99 -9.65 -9.10
N THR A 128 11.35 -8.55 -8.40
CA THR A 128 10.36 -7.61 -7.87
C THR A 128 9.49 -7.01 -8.97
N GLU A 129 10.08 -6.57 -10.08
CA GLU A 129 9.34 -5.99 -11.18
C GLU A 129 8.37 -6.99 -11.84
N ALA A 130 8.79 -8.24 -12.05
CA ALA A 130 7.93 -9.26 -12.63
C ALA A 130 6.66 -9.50 -11.78
N VAL A 131 6.84 -9.63 -10.45
CA VAL A 131 5.72 -9.83 -9.51
C VAL A 131 4.77 -8.63 -9.51
N LEU A 132 5.31 -7.40 -9.41
CA LEU A 132 4.50 -6.18 -9.35
C LEU A 132 3.73 -5.95 -10.67
N ASN A 133 4.38 -6.12 -11.82
CA ASN A 133 3.75 -5.97 -13.13
C ASN A 133 2.62 -6.99 -13.32
N ALA A 134 2.86 -8.26 -12.96
CA ALA A 134 1.85 -9.31 -13.05
C ALA A 134 0.62 -8.98 -12.19
N LEU A 135 0.82 -8.52 -10.95
CA LEU A 135 -0.28 -8.16 -10.05
C LEU A 135 -1.08 -6.97 -10.57
N ILE A 136 -0.42 -5.89 -11.00
CA ILE A 136 -1.08 -4.69 -11.53
C ILE A 136 -1.95 -5.04 -12.75
N LEU A 137 -1.39 -5.79 -13.70
CA LEU A 137 -2.09 -6.17 -14.93
C LEU A 137 -3.22 -7.16 -14.69
N ALA A 138 -3.01 -8.18 -13.84
CA ALA A 138 -4.07 -9.12 -13.47
C ALA A 138 -5.25 -8.40 -12.79
N ARG A 139 -4.98 -7.41 -11.93
CA ARG A 139 -6.02 -6.60 -11.30
C ARG A 139 -6.75 -5.70 -12.29
N ALA A 140 -6.04 -5.10 -13.25
CA ALA A 140 -6.67 -4.31 -14.30
C ALA A 140 -7.60 -5.17 -15.17
N ASP A 141 -7.19 -6.38 -15.55
CA ASP A 141 -8.04 -7.31 -16.29
C ASP A 141 -9.29 -7.72 -15.49
N ALA A 142 -9.13 -8.00 -14.19
CA ALA A 142 -10.23 -8.33 -13.29
C ALA A 142 -11.21 -7.15 -13.11
N GLU A 143 -10.70 -5.92 -13.01
CA GLU A 143 -11.50 -4.69 -12.94
C GLU A 143 -12.35 -4.49 -14.21
N HIS A 144 -11.82 -4.87 -15.36
CA HIS A 144 -12.54 -4.84 -16.63
C HIS A 144 -13.43 -6.08 -16.88
N HIS A 145 -13.59 -6.96 -15.88
CA HIS A 145 -14.36 -8.19 -15.97
C HIS A 145 -13.99 -9.07 -17.18
N ARG A 146 -12.71 -9.09 -17.53
CA ARG A 146 -12.24 -9.88 -18.68
C ARG A 146 -12.30 -11.37 -18.38
N ARG A 147 -12.87 -12.13 -19.33
CA ARG A 147 -12.91 -13.60 -19.27
C ARG A 147 -11.55 -14.24 -19.48
N ASP A 148 -10.70 -13.61 -20.29
CA ASP A 148 -9.35 -14.06 -20.60
C ASP A 148 -8.34 -12.96 -20.29
N ALA A 149 -7.15 -13.36 -19.83
CA ALA A 149 -6.04 -12.44 -19.61
C ALA A 149 -5.70 -11.69 -20.91
N SER A 150 -5.53 -10.36 -20.81
CA SER A 150 -5.07 -9.52 -21.92
C SER A 150 -3.64 -9.89 -22.32
N GLU A 151 -3.20 -9.49 -23.52
CA GLU A 151 -1.86 -9.83 -23.97
C GLU A 151 -0.74 -9.31 -23.06
N PRO A 152 -0.79 -8.06 -22.54
CA PRO A 152 0.17 -7.61 -21.53
C PRO A 152 0.17 -8.51 -20.29
N THR A 153 -0.99 -8.88 -19.75
CA THR A 153 -1.09 -9.78 -18.59
C THR A 153 -0.50 -11.16 -18.89
N ARG A 154 -0.81 -11.75 -20.06
CA ARG A 154 -0.23 -13.03 -20.47
C ARG A 154 1.28 -12.94 -20.60
N LYS A 155 1.82 -11.86 -21.17
CA LYS A 155 3.27 -11.64 -21.27
C LYS A 155 3.91 -11.50 -19.88
N ALA A 156 3.30 -10.74 -18.98
CA ALA A 156 3.78 -10.59 -17.60
C ALA A 156 3.79 -11.93 -16.85
N LEU A 157 2.73 -12.73 -16.97
CA LEU A 157 2.64 -14.05 -16.33
C LEU A 157 3.64 -15.06 -16.93
N ARG A 158 3.85 -15.06 -18.25
CA ARG A 158 4.90 -15.88 -18.88
C ARG A 158 6.27 -15.54 -18.31
N HIS A 159 6.60 -14.24 -18.26
CA HIS A 159 7.88 -13.79 -17.71
C HIS A 159 8.01 -14.12 -16.22
N LEU A 160 6.94 -13.96 -15.44
CA LEU A 160 6.90 -14.34 -14.03
C LEU A 160 7.31 -15.82 -13.84
N TRP A 161 6.75 -16.74 -14.62
CA TRP A 161 7.12 -18.16 -14.53
C TRP A 161 8.53 -18.46 -15.02
N GLU A 162 8.98 -17.79 -16.08
CA GLU A 162 10.31 -17.94 -16.67
C GLU A 162 11.44 -17.67 -15.66
N ILE A 163 11.29 -16.62 -14.84
CA ILE A 163 12.31 -16.20 -13.87
C ILE A 163 12.07 -16.73 -12.46
N GLN A 164 11.09 -17.61 -12.26
CA GLN A 164 10.83 -18.19 -10.95
C GLN A 164 12.01 -19.05 -10.50
N ARG A 165 12.45 -18.84 -9.26
CA ARG A 165 13.51 -19.63 -8.64
C ARG A 165 13.10 -21.09 -8.47
N SER A 166 14.09 -21.96 -8.31
CA SER A 166 13.85 -23.40 -8.08
C SER A 166 13.07 -23.68 -6.79
N ASP A 167 13.22 -22.83 -5.77
CA ASP A 167 12.49 -22.92 -4.50
C ASP A 167 11.05 -22.39 -4.59
N GLY A 168 10.67 -21.74 -5.69
CA GLY A 168 9.30 -21.27 -5.95
C GLY A 168 9.05 -19.78 -5.71
N ALA A 169 10.05 -19.05 -5.21
CA ALA A 169 9.98 -17.60 -5.03
C ALA A 169 10.57 -16.82 -6.23
N TRP A 170 10.66 -15.51 -6.06
CA TRP A 170 11.37 -14.59 -6.95
C TRP A 170 12.39 -13.80 -6.13
N ASP A 171 13.53 -13.47 -6.73
CA ASP A 171 14.46 -12.54 -6.09
C ASP A 171 13.74 -11.21 -5.83
N TRP A 172 13.99 -10.63 -4.66
CA TRP A 172 13.24 -9.47 -4.17
C TRP A 172 14.20 -8.38 -3.71
N LEU A 173 13.87 -7.12 -4.01
CA LEU A 173 14.66 -5.97 -3.58
C LEU A 173 14.87 -5.96 -2.07
N ASP A 174 16.12 -6.12 -1.64
CA ASP A 174 16.50 -6.07 -0.22
C ASP A 174 17.47 -4.91 0.05
N PHE A 175 16.94 -3.81 0.59
CA PHE A 175 17.71 -2.65 1.04
C PHE A 175 17.93 -2.65 2.56
N GLY A 176 17.58 -3.73 3.26
CA GLY A 176 17.56 -3.78 4.71
C GLY A 176 16.51 -2.84 5.31
N LEU A 177 15.39 -2.62 4.61
CA LEU A 177 14.31 -1.72 5.02
C LEU A 177 13.01 -2.52 5.25
N GLU A 178 12.52 -2.51 6.49
CA GLU A 178 11.33 -3.26 6.86
C GLU A 178 10.05 -2.46 6.54
N PRO A 179 8.93 -3.12 6.19
CA PRO A 179 8.82 -4.57 5.97
C PRO A 179 9.03 -4.99 4.51
N PHE A 180 9.10 -4.04 3.56
CA PHE A 180 8.91 -4.33 2.14
C PHE A 180 10.19 -4.61 1.36
N GLU A 181 11.36 -4.26 1.91
CA GLU A 181 12.65 -4.36 1.23
C GLU A 181 13.70 -4.97 2.16
N SER A 182 13.35 -6.11 2.75
CA SER A 182 14.19 -6.90 3.66
C SER A 182 14.29 -8.35 3.19
N VAL A 183 15.17 -9.14 3.81
CA VAL A 183 15.32 -10.57 3.51
C VAL A 183 13.99 -11.34 3.62
N ASP A 184 13.18 -11.00 4.63
CA ASP A 184 11.88 -11.63 4.88
C ASP A 184 10.81 -11.14 3.88
N ALA A 185 11.05 -10.03 3.17
CA ALA A 185 10.15 -9.50 2.14
C ALA A 185 10.09 -10.37 0.88
N THR A 186 11.02 -11.32 0.70
CA THR A 186 10.92 -12.35 -0.34
C THR A 186 9.61 -13.13 -0.24
N TYR A 187 9.18 -13.45 0.98
CA TYR A 187 7.91 -14.11 1.22
C TYR A 187 6.72 -13.20 0.91
N TYR A 188 6.81 -11.92 1.26
CA TYR A 188 5.82 -10.92 0.84
C TYR A 188 5.69 -10.89 -0.70
N GLY A 189 6.80 -10.85 -1.44
CA GLY A 189 6.79 -10.97 -2.90
C GLY A 189 6.09 -12.24 -3.41
N ALA A 190 6.34 -13.39 -2.79
CA ALA A 190 5.66 -14.64 -3.13
C ALA A 190 4.13 -14.57 -2.88
N THR A 191 3.68 -13.92 -1.80
CA THR A 191 2.25 -13.71 -1.55
C THR A 191 1.59 -12.76 -2.56
N LEU A 192 2.32 -11.75 -3.04
CA LEU A 192 1.84 -10.89 -4.13
C LEU A 192 1.74 -11.63 -5.46
N ALA A 193 2.68 -12.53 -5.76
CA ALA A 193 2.61 -13.40 -6.92
C ALA A 193 1.41 -14.35 -6.84
N ALA A 194 1.14 -14.92 -5.66
CA ALA A 194 -0.07 -15.72 -5.41
C ALA A 194 -1.36 -14.91 -5.63
N LEU A 195 -1.40 -13.65 -5.17
CA LEU A 195 -2.51 -12.73 -5.47
C LEU A 195 -2.65 -12.47 -6.97
N ALA A 196 -1.55 -12.24 -7.69
CA ALA A 196 -1.56 -11.98 -9.12
C ALA A 196 -2.13 -13.15 -9.91
N VAL A 197 -1.61 -14.36 -9.66
CA VAL A 197 -2.00 -15.59 -10.35
C VAL A 197 -3.43 -16.00 -10.00
N GLY A 198 -3.84 -15.88 -8.74
CA GLY A 198 -5.22 -16.15 -8.32
C GLY A 198 -6.24 -15.11 -8.80
N THR A 199 -5.78 -13.91 -9.18
CA THR A 199 -6.63 -12.86 -9.77
C THR A 199 -6.76 -13.02 -11.27
N ALA A 200 -5.69 -13.44 -11.96
CA ALA A 200 -5.66 -13.54 -13.41
C ALA A 200 -6.69 -14.55 -13.91
N SER A 201 -7.50 -14.15 -14.89
CA SER A 201 -8.45 -15.05 -15.54
C SER A 201 -7.74 -16.12 -16.35
N SER A 202 -8.32 -17.33 -16.39
CA SER A 202 -7.75 -18.61 -16.82
C SER A 202 -6.40 -18.57 -17.56
N THR A 203 -5.31 -18.65 -16.81
CA THR A 203 -3.94 -18.87 -17.33
C THR A 203 -3.35 -20.23 -16.92
N THR A 204 -4.11 -21.03 -16.17
CA THR A 204 -3.70 -22.30 -15.56
C THR A 204 -3.57 -23.48 -16.55
N GLN A 205 -3.75 -23.25 -17.85
CA GLN A 205 -3.72 -24.32 -18.85
C GLN A 205 -2.33 -24.60 -19.44
N ALA A 206 -1.34 -23.71 -19.24
CA ALA A 206 0.02 -23.94 -19.70
C ALA A 206 0.81 -24.81 -18.69
N THR A 207 1.64 -25.73 -19.21
CA THR A 207 2.46 -26.65 -18.39
C THR A 207 3.38 -25.89 -17.42
N ASP A 208 4.05 -24.83 -17.90
CA ASP A 208 4.95 -24.02 -17.09
C ASP A 208 4.22 -23.33 -15.94
N ALA A 209 2.99 -22.86 -16.17
CA ALA A 209 2.16 -22.28 -15.12
C ALA A 209 1.76 -23.31 -14.06
N THR A 210 1.50 -24.57 -14.45
CA THR A 210 1.17 -25.65 -13.50
C THR A 210 2.37 -26.00 -12.63
N VAL A 211 3.55 -26.17 -13.23
CA VAL A 211 4.80 -26.46 -12.50
C VAL A 211 5.15 -25.30 -11.57
N GLY A 212 5.10 -24.06 -12.08
CA GLY A 212 5.43 -22.89 -11.29
C GLY A 212 4.48 -22.66 -10.13
N LEU A 213 3.18 -22.93 -10.32
CA LEU A 213 2.19 -22.89 -9.26
C LEU A 213 2.45 -23.93 -8.17
N GLY A 214 2.88 -25.14 -8.54
CA GLY A 214 3.32 -26.17 -7.59
C GLY A 214 4.48 -25.70 -6.71
N LYS A 215 5.51 -25.10 -7.33
CA LYS A 215 6.66 -24.54 -6.60
C LYS A 215 6.26 -23.39 -5.69
N LEU A 216 5.40 -22.48 -6.16
CA LEU A 216 4.90 -21.36 -5.36
C LEU A 216 4.16 -21.84 -4.11
N ARG A 217 3.26 -22.82 -4.27
CA ARG A 217 2.54 -23.43 -3.12
C ARG A 217 3.50 -24.11 -2.15
N GLY A 218 4.50 -24.84 -2.66
CA GLY A 218 5.56 -25.44 -1.84
C GLY A 218 6.32 -24.39 -1.03
N TYR A 219 6.81 -23.34 -1.68
CA TYR A 219 7.51 -22.24 -1.02
C TYR A 219 6.69 -21.61 0.12
N LEU A 220 5.43 -21.26 -0.15
CA LEU A 220 4.57 -20.62 0.84
C LEU A 220 4.31 -21.57 2.03
N ALA A 221 4.10 -22.86 1.78
CA ALA A 221 3.89 -23.85 2.83
C ALA A 221 5.15 -24.08 3.69
N ASP A 222 6.29 -24.31 3.04
CA ASP A 222 7.56 -24.67 3.71
C ASP A 222 8.10 -23.52 4.57
N HIS A 223 7.88 -22.29 4.14
CA HIS A 223 8.38 -21.11 4.84
C HIS A 223 7.37 -20.50 5.82
N TYR A 224 6.10 -20.94 5.83
CA TYR A 224 5.00 -20.33 6.60
C TYR A 224 5.31 -20.13 8.09
N ALA A 225 5.80 -21.16 8.77
CA ALA A 225 5.96 -21.14 10.23
C ALA A 225 7.04 -20.14 10.70
N ALA A 226 8.02 -19.83 9.84
CA ALA A 226 9.10 -18.90 10.14
C ALA A 226 8.72 -17.43 9.87
N GLN A 227 7.57 -17.17 9.26
CA GLN A 227 7.18 -15.84 8.84
C GLN A 227 6.65 -14.95 9.96
N SER A 228 6.93 -13.66 9.84
CA SER A 228 6.26 -12.62 10.62
C SER A 228 4.74 -12.70 10.47
N LEU A 229 4.01 -12.18 11.47
CA LEU A 229 2.55 -12.14 11.38
C LEU A 229 2.10 -11.29 10.20
N LEU A 230 2.82 -10.21 9.85
CA LEU A 230 2.55 -9.42 8.66
C LEU A 230 2.59 -10.26 7.37
N ASN A 231 3.65 -11.06 7.18
CA ASN A 231 3.77 -11.92 5.99
C ASN A 231 2.68 -13.00 5.96
N ARG A 232 2.31 -13.55 7.11
CA ARG A 232 1.19 -14.50 7.22
C ARG A 232 -0.16 -13.85 6.91
N ILE A 233 -0.39 -12.60 7.31
CA ILE A 233 -1.59 -11.82 6.92
C ILE A 233 -1.66 -11.65 5.40
N TRP A 234 -0.54 -11.34 4.74
CA TRP A 234 -0.50 -11.29 3.27
C TRP A 234 -0.79 -12.64 2.61
N LEU A 235 -0.33 -13.74 3.19
CA LEU A 235 -0.71 -15.08 2.73
C LEU A 235 -2.21 -15.34 2.93
N LEU A 236 -2.80 -14.91 4.05
CA LEU A 236 -4.24 -15.01 4.27
C LEU A 236 -5.01 -14.25 3.18
N LEU A 237 -4.59 -13.04 2.86
CA LEU A 237 -5.18 -12.28 1.75
C LEU A 237 -5.01 -13.00 0.41
N ALA A 238 -3.83 -13.56 0.12
CA ALA A 238 -3.57 -14.35 -1.08
C ALA A 238 -4.46 -15.59 -1.19
N SER A 239 -4.75 -16.26 -0.06
CA SER A 239 -5.61 -17.44 -0.02
C SER A 239 -7.05 -17.18 -0.45
N THR A 240 -7.50 -15.91 -0.45
CA THR A 240 -8.84 -15.53 -0.95
C THR A 240 -8.95 -15.58 -2.47
N ARG A 241 -7.81 -15.63 -3.18
CA ARG A 241 -7.71 -15.65 -4.64
C ARG A 241 -7.08 -16.93 -5.17
N LEU A 242 -6.14 -17.50 -4.43
CA LEU A 242 -5.45 -18.73 -4.79
C LEU A 242 -5.70 -19.83 -3.76
N ASN A 243 -6.42 -20.86 -4.17
CA ASN A 243 -6.69 -22.02 -3.33
C ASN A 243 -5.41 -22.82 -3.04
N ASP A 244 -5.45 -23.60 -1.96
CA ASP A 244 -4.40 -24.55 -1.55
C ASP A 244 -3.05 -23.89 -1.19
N VAL A 245 -3.07 -22.63 -0.73
CA VAL A 245 -1.90 -21.96 -0.12
C VAL A 245 -1.99 -21.90 1.41
N LEU A 246 -3.17 -22.13 1.97
CA LEU A 246 -3.43 -22.31 3.39
C LEU A 246 -4.44 -23.44 3.57
N THR A 247 -4.19 -24.31 4.55
CA THR A 247 -5.21 -25.26 4.99
C THR A 247 -6.31 -24.54 5.77
N PRO A 248 -7.54 -25.09 5.85
CA PRO A 248 -8.60 -24.52 6.70
C PRO A 248 -8.16 -24.33 8.16
N ALA A 249 -7.41 -25.30 8.72
CA ALA A 249 -6.90 -25.22 10.08
C ALA A 249 -5.89 -24.08 10.28
N GLN A 250 -4.95 -23.90 9.34
CA GLN A 250 -4.01 -22.76 9.39
C GLN A 250 -4.74 -21.43 9.24
N ARG A 251 -5.74 -21.36 8.35
CA ARG A 251 -6.57 -20.16 8.16
C ARG A 251 -7.29 -19.76 9.45
N GLU A 252 -7.97 -20.69 10.11
CA GLU A 252 -8.67 -20.41 11.38
C GLU A 252 -7.70 -20.02 12.49
N ALA A 253 -6.60 -20.76 12.66
CA ALA A 253 -5.58 -20.46 13.66
C ALA A 253 -4.96 -19.07 13.44
N LEU A 254 -4.68 -18.70 12.20
CA LEU A 254 -4.16 -17.38 11.86
C LEU A 254 -5.18 -16.27 12.11
N ILE A 255 -6.47 -16.48 11.79
CA ILE A 255 -7.53 -15.53 12.13
C ILE A 255 -7.62 -15.32 13.65
N THR A 256 -7.55 -16.38 14.45
CA THR A 256 -7.51 -16.28 15.91
C THR A 256 -6.26 -15.54 16.40
N GLU A 257 -5.08 -15.81 15.82
CA GLU A 257 -3.85 -15.09 16.19
C GLU A 257 -3.99 -13.59 15.88
N ILE A 258 -4.48 -13.22 14.68
CA ILE A 258 -4.74 -11.84 14.29
C ILE A 258 -5.69 -11.15 15.27
N GLN A 259 -6.79 -11.82 15.64
CA GLN A 259 -7.75 -11.33 16.63
C GLN A 259 -7.10 -11.04 17.98
N SER A 260 -6.24 -11.93 18.47
CA SER A 260 -5.55 -11.74 19.76
C SER A 260 -4.54 -10.60 19.76
N ARG A 261 -4.15 -10.08 18.58
CA ARG A 261 -3.29 -8.88 18.45
C ARG A 261 -4.07 -7.57 18.36
N GLN A 262 -5.40 -7.61 18.34
CA GLN A 262 -6.20 -6.39 18.35
C GLN A 262 -6.00 -5.66 19.68
N ARG A 263 -5.76 -4.36 19.62
CA ARG A 263 -5.53 -3.51 20.79
C ARG A 263 -6.87 -3.05 21.39
N ASP A 264 -6.82 -2.52 22.61
CA ASP A 264 -8.00 -2.01 23.32
C ASP A 264 -8.71 -0.87 22.58
N ASP A 265 -7.96 -0.07 21.82
CA ASP A 265 -8.49 0.99 20.95
C ASP A 265 -9.23 0.45 19.72
N GLY A 266 -9.12 -0.85 19.43
CA GLY A 266 -9.75 -1.52 18.28
C GLY A 266 -8.85 -1.63 17.04
N GLY A 267 -7.67 -1.02 17.05
CA GLY A 267 -6.71 -1.07 15.94
C GLY A 267 -5.61 -2.12 16.11
N TRP A 268 -4.72 -2.16 15.12
CA TRP A 268 -3.48 -2.94 15.13
C TRP A 268 -2.29 -2.03 14.82
N SER A 269 -1.11 -2.46 15.26
CA SER A 269 0.15 -1.74 15.04
C SER A 269 1.08 -2.57 14.17
N LEU A 270 1.56 -2.00 13.07
CA LEU A 270 2.57 -2.60 12.20
C LEU A 270 3.78 -3.03 13.03
N HIS A 271 4.21 -2.20 13.97
CA HIS A 271 5.37 -2.48 14.81
C HIS A 271 5.28 -3.83 15.54
N THR A 272 4.08 -4.30 15.92
CA THR A 272 3.90 -5.56 16.66
C THR A 272 3.63 -6.78 15.77
N LEU A 273 3.56 -6.60 14.44
CA LEU A 273 3.30 -7.68 13.48
C LEU A 273 4.56 -8.43 13.01
N GLY A 274 5.74 -8.05 13.49
CA GLY A 274 7.00 -8.70 13.13
C GLY A 274 8.07 -8.55 14.21
N THR A 275 9.12 -9.35 14.06
CA THR A 275 10.32 -9.31 14.92
C THR A 275 11.46 -8.49 14.30
N TRP A 276 11.14 -7.66 13.30
CA TRP A 276 11.96 -6.77 12.48
C TRP A 276 13.48 -6.91 12.61
N ARG A 277 14.14 -7.30 11.51
CA ARG A 277 15.57 -7.66 11.52
C ARG A 277 16.42 -6.80 10.61
N TRP A 278 15.82 -6.07 9.67
CA TRP A 278 16.50 -5.21 8.71
C TRP A 278 17.62 -5.95 7.97
N SER A 279 17.33 -7.21 7.58
CA SER A 279 18.25 -8.13 6.92
C SER A 279 19.53 -8.43 7.71
N LYS A 280 19.49 -8.30 9.05
CA LYS A 280 20.60 -8.60 9.96
C LYS A 280 20.33 -9.86 10.79
N PRO A 281 21.40 -10.51 11.30
CA PRO A 281 21.27 -11.49 12.37
C PRO A 281 20.59 -10.86 13.60
N ALA A 282 19.80 -11.65 14.34
CA ALA A 282 18.97 -11.16 15.45
C ALA A 282 19.75 -10.31 16.47
N TRP A 283 20.98 -10.71 16.81
CA TRP A 283 21.83 -9.99 17.77
C TRP A 283 22.31 -8.60 17.28
N ARG A 284 22.19 -8.30 15.97
CA ARG A 284 22.47 -6.99 15.37
C ARG A 284 21.20 -6.29 14.84
N ALA A 285 20.03 -6.86 15.07
CA ALA A 285 18.78 -6.31 14.58
C ALA A 285 18.55 -4.91 15.17
N ARG A 286 18.61 -3.91 14.31
CA ARG A 286 18.29 -2.51 14.65
C ARG A 286 17.91 -1.77 13.37
N ALA A 287 16.97 -0.84 13.53
CA ALA A 287 16.59 0.08 12.48
C ALA A 287 17.84 0.80 11.92
N PRO A 288 17.88 1.08 10.60
CA PRO A 288 18.99 1.79 9.99
C PRO A 288 19.11 3.24 10.48
N GLY A 289 18.02 3.86 10.93
CA GLY A 289 18.02 5.17 11.58
C GLY A 289 17.32 5.18 12.93
N THR A 290 17.22 6.39 13.51
CA THR A 290 16.39 6.64 14.69
C THR A 290 14.93 6.55 14.31
N VAL A 291 14.11 5.92 15.14
CA VAL A 291 12.66 5.82 14.96
C VAL A 291 11.94 6.55 16.09
N ASP A 292 10.71 7.00 15.83
CA ASP A 292 9.83 7.47 16.90
C ASP A 292 9.08 6.29 17.52
N ALA A 293 9.57 5.81 18.66
CA ALA A 293 8.96 4.70 19.39
C ALA A 293 7.56 5.05 19.93
N SER A 294 7.25 6.32 20.19
CA SER A 294 5.95 6.73 20.70
C SER A 294 4.86 6.65 19.63
N LEU A 295 5.22 6.95 18.39
CA LEU A 295 4.33 6.77 17.23
C LEU A 295 4.16 5.29 16.89
N LEU A 296 5.26 4.51 16.89
CA LEU A 296 5.23 3.08 16.61
C LEU A 296 4.52 2.25 17.70
N ALA A 297 4.38 2.75 18.93
CA ALA A 297 3.67 2.07 20.01
C ALA A 297 2.13 2.08 19.85
N LYS A 298 1.61 2.92 18.94
CA LYS A 298 0.17 3.09 18.70
C LYS A 298 -0.34 2.16 17.59
N ALA A 299 -1.65 1.97 17.53
CA ALA A 299 -2.28 1.45 16.33
C ALA A 299 -2.04 2.40 15.14
N ASP A 300 -1.98 1.85 13.94
CA ASP A 300 -1.81 2.63 12.71
C ASP A 300 -2.77 2.16 11.61
N GLY A 301 -2.96 3.03 10.63
CA GLY A 301 -3.91 2.80 9.53
C GLY A 301 -3.46 1.73 8.55
N PHE A 302 -2.16 1.45 8.43
CA PHE A 302 -1.68 0.39 7.52
C PHE A 302 -2.01 -0.98 8.09
N ALA A 303 -1.60 -1.27 9.32
CA ALA A 303 -1.89 -2.54 9.96
C ALA A 303 -3.40 -2.74 10.14
N THR A 304 -4.12 -1.73 10.64
CA THR A 304 -5.57 -1.83 10.86
C THR A 304 -6.32 -2.00 9.54
N GLY A 305 -5.99 -1.21 8.52
CA GLY A 305 -6.60 -1.31 7.19
C GLY A 305 -6.33 -2.66 6.53
N LEU A 306 -5.08 -3.11 6.49
CA LEU A 306 -4.71 -4.39 5.88
C LEU A 306 -5.42 -5.55 6.55
N ILE A 307 -5.46 -5.58 7.89
CA ILE A 307 -6.08 -6.66 8.65
C ILE A 307 -7.59 -6.67 8.46
N VAL A 308 -8.28 -5.53 8.60
CA VAL A 308 -9.73 -5.47 8.40
C VAL A 308 -10.08 -5.89 6.99
N TYR A 309 -9.38 -5.36 5.97
CA TYR A 309 -9.60 -5.77 4.58
C TYR A 309 -9.39 -7.27 4.38
N THR A 310 -8.30 -7.83 4.91
CA THR A 310 -7.99 -9.25 4.80
C THR A 310 -9.04 -10.14 5.47
N LEU A 311 -9.50 -9.78 6.68
CA LEU A 311 -10.56 -10.53 7.37
C LEU A 311 -11.87 -10.49 6.57
N ARG A 312 -12.23 -9.34 5.98
CA ARG A 312 -13.42 -9.21 5.13
C ARG A 312 -13.33 -10.06 3.87
N GLU A 313 -12.22 -10.00 3.14
CA GLU A 313 -11.99 -10.83 1.94
C GLU A 313 -11.95 -12.32 2.29
N ALA A 314 -11.47 -12.67 3.49
CA ALA A 314 -11.50 -14.04 4.00
C ALA A 314 -12.91 -14.48 4.45
N GLY A 315 -13.94 -13.65 4.32
CA GLY A 315 -15.33 -14.00 4.65
C GLY A 315 -15.70 -13.85 6.13
N VAL A 316 -14.88 -13.19 6.95
CA VAL A 316 -15.25 -12.86 8.33
C VAL A 316 -16.36 -11.78 8.30
N PRO A 317 -17.54 -12.03 8.90
CA PRO A 317 -18.67 -11.09 8.87
C PRO A 317 -18.34 -9.72 9.47
N VAL A 318 -18.99 -8.66 8.96
CA VAL A 318 -18.76 -7.27 9.40
C VAL A 318 -19.21 -7.02 10.85
N ASP A 319 -20.17 -7.80 11.34
CA ASP A 319 -20.70 -7.74 12.71
C ASP A 319 -19.86 -8.53 13.72
N GLN A 320 -18.85 -9.30 13.27
CA GLN A 320 -17.88 -9.92 14.17
C GLN A 320 -17.16 -8.83 14.99
N PRO A 321 -17.04 -8.96 16.33
CA PRO A 321 -16.52 -7.91 17.19
C PRO A 321 -15.16 -7.36 16.75
N VAL A 322 -14.25 -8.24 16.30
CA VAL A 322 -12.92 -7.85 15.82
C VAL A 322 -12.98 -6.92 14.60
N VAL A 323 -13.81 -7.25 13.62
CA VAL A 323 -13.97 -6.46 12.39
C VAL A 323 -14.67 -5.15 12.70
N ARG A 324 -15.77 -5.20 13.46
CA ARG A 324 -16.53 -4.00 13.84
C ARG A 324 -15.67 -2.97 14.56
N LYS A 325 -14.84 -3.40 15.52
CA LYS A 325 -13.91 -2.52 16.25
C LYS A 325 -12.86 -1.91 15.33
N GLY A 326 -12.29 -2.71 14.41
CA GLY A 326 -11.33 -2.20 13.43
C GLY A 326 -11.94 -1.18 12.47
N VAL A 327 -13.16 -1.43 11.98
CA VAL A 327 -13.90 -0.48 11.13
C VAL A 327 -14.21 0.81 11.89
N GLN A 328 -14.62 0.72 13.16
CA GLN A 328 -14.83 1.89 14.02
C GLN A 328 -13.55 2.69 14.23
N TRP A 329 -12.43 2.00 14.48
CA TRP A 329 -11.11 2.63 14.58
C TRP A 329 -10.78 3.38 13.29
N LEU A 330 -10.93 2.75 12.12
CA LEU A 330 -10.65 3.40 10.83
C LEU A 330 -11.52 4.64 10.61
N ARG A 331 -12.83 4.59 10.88
CA ARG A 331 -13.71 5.76 10.75
C ARG A 331 -13.31 6.91 11.68
N ALA A 332 -12.77 6.60 12.86
CA ALA A 332 -12.34 7.60 13.84
C ALA A 332 -10.92 8.18 13.59
N HIS A 333 -10.12 7.56 12.71
CA HIS A 333 -8.71 7.92 12.48
C HIS A 333 -8.41 8.36 11.05
N GLN A 334 -9.43 8.90 10.34
CA GLN A 334 -9.17 9.71 9.16
C GLN A 334 -8.83 11.13 9.61
N GLU A 335 -7.56 11.50 9.47
CA GLU A 335 -7.00 12.72 10.05
C GLU A 335 -6.60 13.71 8.96
N ASP A 336 -6.65 15.01 9.28
CA ASP A 336 -6.11 16.05 8.42
C ASP A 336 -4.57 16.01 8.41
N VAL A 337 -4.00 15.65 7.25
CA VAL A 337 -2.56 15.53 7.06
C VAL A 337 -2.04 16.58 6.09
N GLN A 338 -0.90 17.17 6.42
CA GLN A 338 -0.19 18.08 5.52
C GLN A 338 0.57 17.27 4.46
N VAL A 339 0.15 17.40 3.20
CA VAL A 339 0.86 16.94 2.00
C VAL A 339 1.39 18.13 1.19
N SER A 340 2.16 17.87 0.13
CA SER A 340 2.72 18.93 -0.71
C SER A 340 1.67 19.86 -1.34
N GLN A 341 0.45 19.36 -1.56
CA GLN A 341 -0.65 20.08 -2.21
C GLN A 341 -1.66 20.70 -1.22
N GLY A 342 -1.35 20.72 0.08
CA GLY A 342 -2.21 21.26 1.15
C GLY A 342 -2.59 20.21 2.19
N ILE A 343 -3.68 20.47 2.91
CA ILE A 343 -4.24 19.55 3.93
C ILE A 343 -5.22 18.58 3.25
N ARG A 344 -5.09 17.29 3.54
CA ARG A 344 -5.97 16.23 3.03
C ARG A 344 -6.34 15.25 4.14
N PRO A 345 -7.56 14.69 4.14
CA PRO A 345 -7.94 13.67 5.09
C PRO A 345 -7.35 12.30 4.68
N ALA A 346 -6.56 11.69 5.55
CA ALA A 346 -5.82 10.46 5.29
C ALA A 346 -5.64 9.62 6.56
N TRP A 347 -5.17 8.38 6.41
CA TRP A 347 -4.79 7.55 7.55
C TRP A 347 -3.28 7.56 7.74
N ARG A 348 -2.84 7.64 9.00
CA ARG A 348 -1.42 7.66 9.35
C ARG A 348 -0.87 6.25 9.52
N ALA A 349 0.34 6.05 9.02
CA ALA A 349 1.26 5.02 9.49
C ALA A 349 2.69 5.54 9.40
N TYR A 350 3.58 4.96 10.20
CA TYR A 350 4.93 5.46 10.42
C TYR A 350 5.98 4.42 10.02
N SER A 351 7.17 4.88 9.64
CA SER A 351 8.22 4.00 9.16
C SER A 351 8.89 3.23 10.31
N LEU A 352 9.13 1.94 10.10
CA LEU A 352 9.95 1.11 10.98
C LEU A 352 11.46 1.40 10.85
N ASN A 353 11.86 2.25 9.90
CA ASN A 353 13.26 2.39 9.50
C ASN A 353 13.89 3.72 9.93
N PHE A 354 13.11 4.80 9.87
CA PHE A 354 13.54 6.16 10.15
C PHE A 354 12.36 6.97 10.68
N ASP A 355 12.63 7.90 11.59
CA ASP A 355 11.72 9.00 11.89
C ASP A 355 11.69 9.92 10.66
N ARG A 356 10.49 10.02 10.06
CA ARG A 356 10.22 10.91 8.94
C ARG A 356 9.34 12.08 9.34
N GLU A 357 8.79 12.07 10.55
CA GLU A 357 7.77 13.02 11.00
C GLU A 357 8.39 14.32 11.53
N HIS A 358 9.52 14.23 12.23
CA HIS A 358 10.16 15.37 12.89
C HIS A 358 11.27 16.06 12.08
N GLY A 359 11.31 15.80 10.76
CA GLY A 359 12.36 16.32 9.89
C GLY A 359 13.70 15.58 10.07
N GLY A 360 14.60 15.72 9.09
CA GLY A 360 15.88 15.00 9.05
C GLY A 360 16.25 14.53 7.64
N GLU A 361 17.35 13.79 7.51
CA GLU A 361 17.90 13.36 6.20
C GLU A 361 16.92 12.52 5.36
N LYS A 362 15.92 11.90 6.01
CA LYS A 362 14.87 11.08 5.38
C LYS A 362 13.45 11.62 5.61
N GLY A 363 13.32 12.83 6.16
CA GLY A 363 12.04 13.45 6.51
C GLY A 363 11.46 14.37 5.44
N GLU A 364 11.88 14.24 4.17
CA GLU A 364 11.37 15.12 3.11
C GLU A 364 9.84 14.98 2.96
N PRO A 365 9.09 16.08 2.73
CA PRO A 365 7.63 16.08 2.82
C PRO A 365 6.93 14.96 2.04
N TRP A 366 7.42 14.63 0.84
CA TRP A 366 6.83 13.59 0.00
C TRP A 366 7.16 12.17 0.48
N ARG A 367 8.39 11.93 1.00
CA ARG A 367 8.80 10.61 1.53
C ARG A 367 8.21 10.32 2.90
N ARG A 368 7.92 11.37 3.68
CA ARG A 368 7.22 11.26 4.97
C ARG A 368 5.89 10.52 4.83
N MET A 369 5.20 10.69 3.71
CA MET A 369 3.89 10.08 3.50
C MET A 369 3.92 8.63 3.03
N PHE A 370 5.07 8.03 2.72
CA PHE A 370 5.15 6.69 2.12
C PHE A 370 4.35 5.60 2.86
N MET A 371 4.41 5.59 4.19
CA MET A 371 3.62 4.63 4.97
C MET A 371 2.15 5.05 5.08
N SER A 372 1.87 6.35 5.05
CA SER A 372 0.50 6.88 5.03
C SER A 372 -0.20 6.68 3.68
N ASP A 373 0.56 6.58 2.57
CA ASP A 373 0.05 6.18 1.25
C ASP A 373 -0.54 4.77 1.34
N ALA A 374 0.24 3.82 1.89
CA ALA A 374 -0.21 2.45 2.13
C ALA A 374 -1.38 2.41 3.13
N ALA A 375 -1.28 3.15 4.23
CA ALA A 375 -2.33 3.21 5.26
C ALA A 375 -3.66 3.68 4.68
N THR A 376 -3.66 4.76 3.91
CA THR A 376 -4.86 5.33 3.33
C THR A 376 -5.48 4.38 2.30
N ALA A 377 -4.66 3.76 1.45
CA ALA A 377 -5.13 2.78 0.49
C ALA A 377 -5.79 1.56 1.16
N PHE A 378 -5.17 1.00 2.20
CA PHE A 378 -5.74 -0.16 2.90
C PHE A 378 -6.92 0.18 3.81
N ALA A 379 -6.95 1.38 4.40
CA ALA A 379 -8.13 1.88 5.11
C ALA A 379 -9.33 2.01 4.16
N VAL A 380 -9.11 2.56 2.96
CA VAL A 380 -10.12 2.63 1.89
C VAL A 380 -10.63 1.24 1.52
N LEU A 381 -9.74 0.28 1.27
CA LEU A 381 -10.14 -1.10 0.94
C LEU A 381 -10.97 -1.74 2.05
N ALA A 382 -10.54 -1.59 3.30
CA ALA A 382 -11.24 -2.10 4.47
C ALA A 382 -12.64 -1.51 4.63
N LEU A 383 -12.77 -0.18 4.50
CA LEU A 383 -14.03 0.53 4.66
C LEU A 383 -14.99 0.21 3.51
N VAL A 384 -14.51 0.19 2.26
CA VAL A 384 -15.33 -0.19 1.10
C VAL A 384 -15.82 -1.65 1.20
N ALA A 385 -15.01 -2.57 1.73
CA ALA A 385 -15.44 -3.97 1.95
C ALA A 385 -16.39 -4.16 3.15
N SER A 386 -16.60 -3.11 3.94
CA SER A 386 -17.40 -3.13 5.19
C SER A 386 -18.62 -2.19 5.15
N ASP A 387 -18.76 -1.38 4.11
CA ASP A 387 -19.94 -0.59 3.78
C ASP A 387 -20.89 -1.43 2.91
#